data_AF-A0A2U3NTR8-F1
#
_entry.id   AF-A0A2U3NTR8-F1
#
_cell.length_a   1.000
_cell.length_b   1.000
_cell.length_c   1.000
_cell.angle_alpha   90.00
_cell.angle_beta   90.00
_cell.angle_gamma   90.00
#
_symmetry.space_group_name_H-M   'P 1'
#
loop_
_entity.id
_entity.type
_entity.pdbx_description
1 polymer ?
#
loop_
_entity_poly.entity_id
_entity_poly.type
_entity_poly.pdbx_seq_one_letter_code
_entity_poly.pdbx_strand_id
1 'polypeptide(L)'
;VNEITSDHKYEALAAWLVDKLPATGVCVTALTLAGTGNSAQTFFAKASCVQGGTPTELELVIRRQNQGSDFFLDADLDLPYQMMRVVAECSDVPVPRMVGIERDGAVLGAPFLVMHKCEGRVVHQVPNYNVQGWLKDLPTDQRGTVWRNGLHVLARIHQLDWTQGFNFLNQPARGAPGLDQYLHMVTDWYRWARGDREHPVSDAAIDFLMRECPTEAPVGVLWGDPTSANMLFRDDLTVSAVIDWEMAALGPPEVDVAWWLFFDDLFSLGMGVPRLAGLPDRATTIAWYETYAGTKLADLHWYDVLAALRMAIIGMRAADRQIGLGRIPESTTARTHSPFMRMLAAKLGEPQPEVGQDFIDLMRAMGMDEPGPGVTASNGNGRGQWKGQKYEAFRQRHLGSGI
;
A
#
# COMPACT_ATOMS: atom_id res chain seq x y z
N VAL A 1 2.47 -1.81 -26.79
CA VAL A 1 2.83 -0.89 -25.67
C VAL A 1 2.65 0.60 -26.03
N ASN A 2 2.84 1.03 -27.30
CA ASN A 2 2.54 2.41 -27.74
C ASN A 2 1.17 2.61 -28.41
N GLU A 3 0.14 1.94 -27.93
CA GLU A 3 -1.18 2.03 -28.56
C GLU A 3 -1.98 3.26 -28.10
N ILE A 4 -1.62 3.92 -27.00
CA ILE A 4 -2.39 5.05 -26.43
C ILE A 4 -2.06 6.41 -27.05
N THR A 5 -0.91 6.55 -27.71
CA THR A 5 -0.43 7.84 -28.22
C THR A 5 -0.85 8.14 -29.66
N SER A 6 -1.76 7.36 -30.26
CA SER A 6 -2.33 7.66 -31.57
C SER A 6 -3.33 8.81 -31.47
N ASP A 7 -3.37 9.70 -32.48
CA ASP A 7 -4.29 10.85 -32.54
C ASP A 7 -5.75 10.50 -32.20
N HIS A 8 -6.23 9.33 -32.65
CA HIS A 8 -7.57 8.86 -32.37
C HIS A 8 -7.90 8.72 -30.87
N LYS A 9 -6.92 8.35 -30.03
CA LYS A 9 -7.11 8.21 -28.59
C LYS A 9 -7.03 9.53 -27.84
N TYR A 10 -6.32 10.52 -28.38
CA TYR A 10 -6.40 11.89 -27.89
C TYR A 10 -7.80 12.47 -28.10
N GLU A 11 -8.38 12.26 -29.28
CA GLU A 11 -9.75 12.69 -29.59
C GLU A 11 -10.79 11.98 -28.73
N ALA A 12 -10.70 10.65 -28.59
CA ALA A 12 -11.63 9.87 -27.78
C ALA A 12 -11.57 10.27 -26.30
N LEU A 13 -10.37 10.47 -25.75
CA LEU A 13 -10.19 10.95 -24.38
C LEU A 13 -10.70 12.38 -24.21
N ALA A 14 -10.44 13.27 -25.17
CA ALA A 14 -10.95 14.64 -25.15
C ALA A 14 -12.49 14.66 -25.13
N ALA A 15 -13.13 13.87 -25.99
CA ALA A 15 -14.58 13.73 -26.03
C ALA A 15 -15.13 13.22 -24.69
N TRP A 16 -14.50 12.21 -24.10
CA TRP A 16 -14.89 11.72 -22.78
C TRP A 16 -14.72 12.78 -21.67
N LEU A 17 -13.66 13.60 -21.74
CA LEU A 17 -13.41 14.67 -20.76
C LEU A 17 -14.41 15.83 -20.85
N VAL A 18 -14.97 16.12 -22.03
CA VAL A 18 -16.01 17.17 -22.20
C VAL A 18 -17.20 16.93 -21.27
N ASP A 19 -17.60 15.66 -21.11
CA ASP A 19 -18.74 15.30 -20.26
C ASP A 19 -18.43 15.32 -18.75
N LYS A 20 -17.13 15.40 -18.38
CA LYS A 20 -16.67 15.29 -16.99
C LYS A 20 -16.15 16.59 -16.42
N LEU A 21 -15.69 17.51 -17.26
CA LEU A 21 -15.16 18.79 -16.85
C LEU A 21 -16.21 19.89 -17.03
N PRO A 22 -16.34 20.85 -16.10
CA PRO A 22 -17.14 22.05 -16.29
C PRO A 22 -16.40 23.03 -17.23
N ALA A 23 -16.12 22.59 -18.46
CA ALA A 23 -15.29 23.30 -19.43
C ALA A 23 -15.78 23.07 -20.87
N THR A 24 -15.46 24.01 -21.77
CA THR A 24 -15.73 23.88 -23.21
C THR A 24 -14.43 23.83 -24.01
N GLY A 25 -14.46 23.27 -25.22
CA GLY A 25 -13.29 23.23 -26.11
C GLY A 25 -12.13 22.41 -25.54
N VAL A 26 -12.43 21.31 -24.84
CA VAL A 26 -11.42 20.43 -24.25
C VAL A 26 -10.62 19.76 -25.37
N CYS A 27 -9.30 19.89 -25.31
CA CYS A 27 -8.36 19.23 -26.20
C CYS A 27 -7.21 18.65 -25.37
N VAL A 28 -6.91 17.36 -25.57
CA VAL A 28 -5.74 16.73 -24.94
C VAL A 28 -4.52 17.08 -25.80
N THR A 29 -3.52 17.72 -25.18
CA THR A 29 -2.35 18.26 -25.89
C THR A 29 -1.09 17.42 -25.67
N ALA A 30 -1.06 16.60 -24.61
CA ALA A 30 0.02 15.65 -24.36
C ALA A 30 -0.50 14.46 -23.55
N LEU A 31 0.05 13.28 -23.82
CA LEU A 31 -0.18 12.07 -23.05
C LEU A 31 1.09 11.24 -22.99
N THR A 32 1.68 11.15 -21.80
CA THR A 32 2.98 10.51 -21.56
C THR A 32 2.84 9.40 -20.53
N LEU A 33 3.34 8.21 -20.84
CA LEU A 33 3.42 7.12 -19.87
C LEU A 33 4.43 7.50 -18.78
N ALA A 34 3.96 7.67 -17.55
CA ALA A 34 4.78 8.03 -16.40
C ALA A 34 5.32 6.79 -15.67
N GLY A 35 4.57 5.69 -15.70
CA GLY A 35 5.01 4.43 -15.11
C GLY A 35 4.06 3.28 -15.39
N THR A 36 4.60 2.07 -15.37
CA THR A 36 3.83 0.82 -15.46
C THR A 36 3.86 0.15 -14.09
N GLY A 37 3.00 0.60 -13.18
CA GLY A 37 2.81 -0.07 -11.90
C GLY A 37 2.19 -1.46 -12.09
N ASN A 38 2.13 -2.24 -11.02
CA ASN A 38 1.62 -3.60 -11.08
C ASN A 38 0.10 -3.67 -11.30
N SER A 39 -0.70 -2.83 -10.62
CA SER A 39 -2.17 -2.80 -10.77
C SER A 39 -2.63 -1.95 -11.97
N ALA A 40 -1.93 -0.84 -12.26
CA ALA A 40 -2.32 0.09 -13.30
C ALA A 40 -1.11 0.78 -13.97
N GLN A 41 -1.31 1.19 -15.21
CA GLN A 41 -0.44 2.14 -15.89
C GLN A 41 -0.84 3.56 -15.53
N THR A 42 0.16 4.40 -15.24
CA THR A 42 -0.04 5.81 -14.93
C THR A 42 0.44 6.66 -16.10
N PHE A 43 -0.42 7.52 -16.60
CA PHE A 43 -0.10 8.50 -17.63
C PHE A 43 -0.25 9.92 -17.07
N PHE A 44 0.67 10.81 -17.46
CA PHE A 44 0.48 12.25 -17.31
C PHE A 44 -0.12 12.79 -18.59
N ALA A 45 -1.18 13.58 -18.44
CA ALA A 45 -1.86 14.21 -19.54
C ALA A 45 -1.91 15.72 -19.35
N LYS A 46 -1.83 16.46 -20.46
CA LYS A 46 -2.15 17.88 -20.50
C LYS A 46 -3.40 18.10 -21.34
N ALA A 47 -4.28 18.97 -20.89
CA ALA A 47 -5.46 19.35 -21.65
C ALA A 47 -5.67 20.87 -21.64
N SER A 48 -5.90 21.46 -22.81
CA SER A 48 -6.34 22.85 -22.93
C SER A 48 -7.87 22.88 -22.96
N CYS A 49 -8.48 23.84 -22.25
CA CYS A 49 -9.92 24.04 -22.27
C CYS A 49 -10.27 25.50 -21.95
N VAL A 50 -11.56 25.84 -22.01
CA VAL A 50 -12.09 27.12 -21.54
C VAL A 50 -12.98 26.87 -20.33
N GLN A 51 -12.58 27.35 -19.15
CA GLN A 51 -13.32 27.26 -17.90
C GLN A 51 -13.85 28.64 -17.51
N GLY A 52 -15.18 28.78 -17.41
CA GLY A 52 -15.80 30.07 -17.08
C GLY A 52 -15.45 31.21 -18.04
N GLY A 53 -15.19 30.91 -19.31
CA GLY A 53 -14.76 31.89 -20.32
C GLY A 53 -13.24 32.14 -20.38
N THR A 54 -12.45 31.53 -19.51
CA THR A 54 -10.99 31.71 -19.46
C THR A 54 -10.25 30.50 -20.03
N PRO A 55 -9.35 30.70 -21.03
CA PRO A 55 -8.44 29.64 -21.48
C PRO A 55 -7.59 29.12 -20.33
N THR A 56 -7.61 27.81 -20.12
CA THR A 56 -6.97 27.11 -19.00
C THR A 56 -6.24 25.88 -19.51
N GLU A 57 -5.04 25.63 -18.99
CA GLU A 57 -4.32 24.37 -19.17
C GLU A 57 -4.44 23.54 -17.90
N LEU A 58 -4.80 22.26 -18.07
CA LEU A 58 -4.96 21.29 -16.99
C LEU A 58 -3.85 20.26 -17.06
N GLU A 59 -3.22 19.98 -15.92
CA GLU A 59 -2.40 18.78 -15.76
C GLU A 59 -3.22 17.69 -15.07
N LEU A 60 -3.29 16.53 -15.73
CA LEU A 60 -4.10 15.39 -15.32
C LEU A 60 -3.24 14.15 -15.15
N VAL A 61 -3.69 13.24 -14.29
CA VAL A 61 -3.14 11.90 -14.13
C VAL A 61 -4.23 10.90 -14.52
N ILE A 62 -3.87 9.94 -15.36
CA ILE A 62 -4.74 8.87 -15.81
C ILE A 62 -4.18 7.55 -15.27
N ARG A 63 -4.97 6.81 -14.48
CA ARG A 63 -4.63 5.44 -14.09
C ARG A 63 -5.49 4.48 -14.90
N ARG A 64 -4.86 3.69 -15.77
CA ARG A 64 -5.52 2.67 -16.61
C ARG A 64 -5.22 1.29 -16.06
N GLN A 65 -6.26 0.50 -15.80
CA GLN A 65 -6.15 -0.82 -15.20
C GLN A 65 -5.35 -1.77 -16.10
N ASN A 66 -4.45 -2.56 -15.49
CA ASN A 66 -3.78 -3.65 -16.18
C ASN A 66 -4.75 -4.83 -16.34
N GLN A 67 -4.69 -5.55 -17.46
CA GLN A 67 -5.49 -6.76 -17.65
C GLN A 67 -4.77 -8.00 -17.13
N GLY A 68 -5.47 -8.82 -16.34
CA GLY A 68 -5.16 -10.25 -16.14
C GLY A 68 -4.00 -10.61 -15.20
N SER A 69 -3.73 -9.86 -14.13
CA SER A 69 -2.67 -10.25 -13.17
C SER A 69 -2.70 -9.48 -11.83
N ASP A 70 -3.88 -9.38 -11.22
CA ASP A 70 -4.06 -8.60 -10.00
C ASP A 70 -3.35 -9.21 -8.79
N PHE A 71 -2.88 -8.34 -7.90
CA PHE A 71 -2.33 -8.71 -6.59
C PHE A 71 -3.41 -8.85 -5.53
N PHE A 72 -4.53 -8.17 -5.72
CA PHE A 72 -5.62 -8.11 -4.77
C PHE A 72 -6.82 -8.89 -5.32
N LEU A 73 -7.52 -9.58 -4.43
CA LEU A 73 -8.79 -10.21 -4.75
C LEU A 73 -9.82 -9.11 -5.04
N ASP A 74 -10.61 -9.27 -6.11
CA ASP A 74 -11.64 -8.32 -6.55
C ASP A 74 -11.10 -6.91 -6.87
N ALA A 75 -9.85 -6.80 -7.35
CA ALA A 75 -9.23 -5.51 -7.65
C ALA A 75 -9.92 -4.77 -8.80
N ASP A 76 -10.37 -3.54 -8.54
CA ASP A 76 -10.83 -2.61 -9.55
C ASP A 76 -10.44 -1.15 -9.23
N LEU A 77 -10.65 -0.27 -10.19
CA LEU A 77 -10.42 1.17 -10.03
C LEU A 77 -11.59 1.91 -9.35
N ASP A 78 -12.71 1.23 -9.07
CA ASP A 78 -13.88 1.86 -8.46
C ASP A 78 -13.61 2.22 -7.02
N LEU A 79 -13.05 1.29 -6.25
CA LEU A 79 -12.69 1.53 -4.85
C LEU A 79 -11.81 2.78 -4.69
N PRO A 80 -10.63 2.90 -5.35
CA PRO A 80 -9.82 4.10 -5.20
C PRO A 80 -10.48 5.36 -5.75
N TYR A 81 -11.33 5.27 -6.78
CA TYR A 81 -12.11 6.41 -7.27
C TYR A 81 -13.12 6.91 -6.21
N GLN A 82 -13.90 6.00 -5.63
CA GLN A 82 -14.90 6.35 -4.60
C GLN A 82 -14.23 6.91 -3.35
N MET A 83 -13.13 6.30 -2.90
CA MET A 83 -12.36 6.78 -1.75
C MET A 83 -11.89 8.22 -1.96
N MET A 84 -11.15 8.50 -3.03
CA MET A 84 -10.64 9.85 -3.28
C MET A 84 -11.77 10.87 -3.48
N ARG A 85 -12.88 10.48 -4.12
CA ARG A 85 -14.05 11.34 -4.29
C ARG A 85 -14.69 11.69 -2.94
N VAL A 86 -15.03 10.69 -2.12
CA VAL A 86 -15.73 10.92 -0.85
C VAL A 86 -14.83 11.63 0.17
N VAL A 87 -13.54 11.27 0.26
CA VAL A 87 -12.58 11.97 1.13
C VAL A 87 -12.51 13.46 0.80
N ALA A 88 -12.50 13.82 -0.49
CA ALA A 88 -12.48 15.22 -0.94
C ALA A 88 -13.81 15.97 -0.65
N GLU A 89 -14.93 15.26 -0.58
CA GLU A 89 -16.26 15.83 -0.32
C GLU A 89 -16.51 16.06 1.18
N CYS A 90 -16.03 15.16 2.05
CA CYS A 90 -16.38 15.17 3.47
C CYS A 90 -15.26 15.63 4.40
N SER A 91 -14.07 15.93 3.88
CA SER A 91 -12.90 16.29 4.69
C SER A 91 -11.91 17.17 3.95
N ASP A 92 -10.88 17.61 4.66
CA ASP A 92 -9.72 18.32 4.13
C ASP A 92 -8.45 17.45 4.15
N VAL A 93 -8.59 16.13 4.24
CA VAL A 93 -7.51 15.19 3.95
C VAL A 93 -7.09 15.42 2.50
N PRO A 94 -5.80 15.67 2.23
CA PRO A 94 -5.35 16.01 0.89
C PRO A 94 -5.40 14.77 -0.01
N VAL A 95 -6.30 14.75 -0.99
CA VAL A 95 -6.39 13.73 -2.03
C VAL A 95 -6.47 14.38 -3.42
N PRO A 96 -6.06 13.69 -4.49
CA PRO A 96 -6.26 14.20 -5.84
C PRO A 96 -7.73 14.48 -6.12
N ARG A 97 -8.02 15.65 -6.69
CA ARG A 97 -9.38 15.96 -7.15
C ARG A 97 -9.72 15.07 -8.33
N MET A 98 -10.77 14.28 -8.19
CA MET A 98 -11.24 13.39 -9.25
C MET A 98 -11.91 14.16 -10.40
N VAL A 99 -11.62 13.75 -11.64
CA VAL A 99 -12.34 14.17 -12.84
C VAL A 99 -13.43 13.15 -13.18
N GLY A 100 -13.10 11.86 -13.14
CA GLY A 100 -14.06 10.80 -13.43
C GLY A 100 -13.43 9.42 -13.51
N ILE A 101 -14.27 8.41 -13.72
CA ILE A 101 -13.89 7.03 -14.00
C ILE A 101 -14.69 6.52 -15.21
N GLU A 102 -14.02 5.76 -16.06
CA GLU A 102 -14.57 5.02 -17.20
C GLU A 102 -14.38 3.54 -16.90
N ARG A 103 -15.47 2.78 -16.88
CA ARG A 103 -15.51 1.42 -16.33
C ARG A 103 -15.49 0.33 -17.40
N ASP A 104 -15.84 0.66 -18.63
CA ASP A 104 -16.12 -0.31 -19.68
C ASP A 104 -14.90 -0.54 -20.58
N GLY A 105 -13.92 0.36 -20.53
CA GLY A 105 -12.72 0.32 -21.37
C GLY A 105 -12.97 0.77 -22.80
N ALA A 106 -14.15 1.34 -23.09
CA ALA A 106 -14.54 1.73 -24.44
C ALA A 106 -13.67 2.82 -25.05
N VAL A 107 -13.01 3.65 -24.21
CA VAL A 107 -12.21 4.79 -24.68
C VAL A 107 -10.73 4.43 -24.81
N LEU A 108 -10.14 3.78 -23.81
CA LEU A 108 -8.70 3.49 -23.76
C LEU A 108 -8.35 1.99 -23.82
N GLY A 109 -9.33 1.14 -24.12
CA GLY A 109 -9.19 -0.32 -24.22
C GLY A 109 -9.15 -1.05 -22.88
N ALA A 110 -9.26 -0.33 -21.76
CA ALA A 110 -9.34 -0.85 -20.41
C ALA A 110 -9.93 0.23 -19.48
N PRO A 111 -10.54 -0.14 -18.35
CA PRO A 111 -11.05 0.81 -17.37
C PRO A 111 -9.95 1.80 -16.95
N PHE A 112 -10.33 3.05 -16.72
CA PHE A 112 -9.40 4.07 -16.22
C PHE A 112 -10.10 5.14 -15.38
N LEU A 113 -9.34 5.74 -14.47
CA LEU A 113 -9.74 6.96 -13.78
C LEU A 113 -8.87 8.13 -14.21
N VAL A 114 -9.43 9.33 -14.11
CA VAL A 114 -8.75 10.59 -14.36
C VAL A 114 -8.89 11.48 -13.12
N MET A 115 -7.78 12.09 -12.72
CA MET A 115 -7.69 13.02 -11.60
C MET A 115 -6.78 14.19 -11.95
N HIS A 116 -6.92 15.30 -11.24
CA HIS A 116 -5.96 16.39 -11.32
C HIS A 116 -4.60 15.95 -10.80
N LYS A 117 -3.54 16.38 -11.47
CA LYS A 117 -2.17 16.16 -11.01
C LYS A 117 -1.92 17.03 -9.78
N CYS A 118 -1.48 16.41 -8.69
CA CYS A 118 -1.05 17.11 -7.49
C CYS A 118 0.44 17.44 -7.58
N GLU A 119 0.83 18.60 -7.06
CA GLU A 119 2.24 18.98 -6.91
C GLU A 119 2.91 18.18 -5.81
N GLY A 120 4.21 17.94 -5.92
CA GLY A 120 5.01 17.30 -4.88
C GLY A 120 5.77 16.09 -5.39
N ARG A 121 6.53 15.48 -4.47
CA ARG A 121 7.41 14.34 -4.71
C ARG A 121 7.01 13.19 -3.81
N VAL A 122 7.05 11.98 -4.34
CA VAL A 122 6.86 10.75 -3.56
C VAL A 122 8.17 10.28 -2.97
N VAL A 123 8.12 9.59 -1.82
CA VAL A 123 9.28 8.85 -1.32
C VAL A 123 9.42 7.56 -2.14
N HIS A 124 10.58 7.32 -2.75
CA HIS A 124 10.76 6.13 -3.58
C HIS A 124 10.98 4.88 -2.73
N GLN A 125 10.33 3.78 -3.13
CA GLN A 125 10.58 2.44 -2.60
C GLN A 125 11.66 1.70 -3.40
N VAL A 126 11.78 2.05 -4.69
CA VAL A 126 12.75 1.48 -5.62
C VAL A 126 13.32 2.62 -6.47
N PRO A 127 14.61 2.93 -6.33
CA PRO A 127 15.45 2.54 -5.20
C PRO A 127 14.92 3.08 -3.86
N ASN A 128 15.17 2.33 -2.79
CA ASN A 128 14.64 2.58 -1.45
C ASN A 128 15.23 3.85 -0.80
N TYR A 129 14.38 4.63 -0.11
CA TYR A 129 14.74 5.87 0.58
C TYR A 129 15.86 5.76 1.63
N ASN A 130 16.14 4.56 2.15
CA ASN A 130 17.29 4.33 3.02
C ASN A 130 18.62 4.41 2.26
N VAL A 131 18.59 4.12 0.96
CA VAL A 131 19.77 4.02 0.08
C VAL A 131 19.96 5.29 -0.73
N GLN A 132 18.89 5.85 -1.32
CA GLN A 132 18.97 7.05 -2.16
C GLN A 132 17.61 7.77 -2.27
N GLY A 133 17.62 8.99 -2.81
CA GLY A 133 16.44 9.81 -3.04
C GLY A 133 16.32 10.99 -2.06
N TRP A 134 15.39 11.90 -2.36
CA TRP A 134 15.33 13.21 -1.70
C TRP A 134 15.18 13.14 -0.17
N LEU A 135 14.50 12.13 0.37
CA LEU A 135 14.38 11.94 1.83
C LEU A 135 15.74 11.66 2.48
N LYS A 136 16.62 10.90 1.81
CA LYS A 136 18.00 10.70 2.26
C LYS A 136 18.82 11.97 2.13
N ASP A 137 18.59 12.75 1.08
CA ASP A 137 19.36 13.96 0.81
C ASP A 137 18.96 15.13 1.74
N LEU A 138 17.82 15.04 2.42
CA LEU A 138 17.44 16.01 3.46
C LEU A 138 18.42 16.02 4.64
N PRO A 139 18.61 17.19 5.28
CA PRO A 139 19.24 17.29 6.59
C PRO A 139 18.60 16.32 7.59
N THR A 140 19.44 15.66 8.40
CA THR A 140 19.00 14.60 9.33
C THR A 140 17.86 15.05 10.27
N ASP A 141 17.88 16.29 10.71
CA ASP A 141 16.88 16.91 11.59
C ASP A 141 15.53 17.19 10.89
N GLN A 142 15.50 17.25 9.56
CA GLN A 142 14.27 17.48 8.77
C GLN A 142 13.55 16.18 8.39
N ARG A 143 14.25 15.04 8.34
CA ARG A 143 13.65 13.75 7.94
C ARG A 143 12.48 13.33 8.83
N GLY A 144 12.59 13.58 10.14
CA GLY A 144 11.51 13.33 11.08
C GLY A 144 10.24 14.16 10.82
N THR A 145 10.36 15.32 10.17
CA THR A 145 9.21 16.17 9.80
C THR A 145 8.38 15.54 8.68
N VAL A 146 9.01 14.92 7.68
CA VAL A 146 8.30 14.16 6.63
C VAL A 146 7.46 13.05 7.26
N TRP A 147 8.06 12.30 8.18
CA TRP A 147 7.40 11.22 8.91
C TRP A 147 6.21 11.72 9.74
N ARG A 148 6.43 12.80 10.50
CA ARG A 148 5.42 13.44 11.34
C ARG A 148 4.22 13.94 10.51
N ASN A 149 4.48 14.60 9.38
CA ASN A 149 3.44 15.13 8.51
C ASN A 149 2.61 13.99 7.89
N GLY A 150 3.25 12.88 7.54
CA GLY A 150 2.54 11.68 7.07
C GLY A 150 1.64 11.06 8.14
N LEU A 151 2.15 10.87 9.36
CA LEU A 151 1.36 10.36 10.49
C LEU A 151 0.19 11.27 10.86
N HIS A 152 0.39 12.59 10.75
CA HIS A 152 -0.68 13.56 10.99
C HIS A 152 -1.83 13.35 10.00
N VAL A 153 -1.54 13.19 8.70
CA VAL A 153 -2.58 12.90 7.70
C VAL A 153 -3.22 11.53 7.93
N LEU A 154 -2.44 10.51 8.27
CA LEU A 154 -2.98 9.18 8.60
C LEU A 154 -3.99 9.23 9.75
N ALA A 155 -3.66 9.94 10.84
CA ALA A 155 -4.57 10.11 11.97
C ALA A 155 -5.87 10.84 11.57
N ARG A 156 -5.81 11.79 10.63
CA ARG A 156 -7.01 12.47 10.10
C ARG A 156 -7.89 11.56 9.27
N ILE A 157 -7.30 10.65 8.47
CA ILE A 157 -8.06 9.63 7.73
C ILE A 157 -8.82 8.74 8.72
N HIS A 158 -8.18 8.33 9.81
CA HIS A 158 -8.82 7.49 10.83
C HIS A 158 -9.90 8.22 11.67
N GLN A 159 -10.02 9.55 11.54
CA GLN A 159 -11.10 10.34 12.16
C GLN A 159 -12.31 10.49 11.24
N LEU A 160 -12.26 10.01 9.99
CA LEU A 160 -13.40 10.02 9.08
C LEU A 160 -14.50 9.09 9.60
N ASP A 161 -15.73 9.60 9.57
CA ASP A 161 -16.92 8.82 9.88
C ASP A 161 -17.32 8.00 8.65
N TRP A 162 -17.14 6.68 8.74
CA TRP A 162 -17.41 5.79 7.61
C TRP A 162 -18.88 5.82 7.16
N THR A 163 -19.80 6.22 8.03
CA THR A 163 -21.23 6.34 7.68
C THR A 163 -21.52 7.54 6.77
N GLN A 164 -20.60 8.52 6.71
CA GLN A 164 -20.69 9.71 5.88
C GLN A 164 -20.10 9.50 4.47
N GLY A 165 -20.72 8.59 3.72
CA GLY A 165 -20.40 8.37 2.30
C GLY A 165 -19.48 7.19 2.02
N PHE A 166 -18.89 6.56 3.04
CA PHE A 166 -18.04 5.35 2.89
C PHE A 166 -18.79 4.03 3.05
N ASN A 167 -20.13 4.04 2.97
CA ASN A 167 -20.96 2.84 3.08
C ASN A 167 -20.63 1.75 2.04
N PHE A 168 -19.99 2.12 0.92
CA PHE A 168 -19.50 1.16 -0.08
C PHE A 168 -18.36 0.27 0.43
N LEU A 169 -17.70 0.63 1.55
CA LEU A 169 -16.72 -0.23 2.22
C LEU A 169 -17.37 -1.31 3.09
N ASN A 170 -18.66 -1.17 3.42
CA ASN A 170 -19.38 -2.16 4.21
C ASN A 170 -19.79 -3.35 3.33
N GLN A 171 -19.25 -4.52 3.64
CA GLN A 171 -19.46 -5.77 2.92
C GLN A 171 -20.08 -6.80 3.88
N PRO A 172 -21.39 -6.72 4.16
CA PRO A 172 -22.04 -7.53 5.20
C PRO A 172 -22.00 -9.03 4.92
N ALA A 173 -21.77 -9.44 3.67
CA ALA A 173 -21.53 -10.84 3.30
C ALA A 173 -20.23 -11.41 3.88
N ARG A 174 -19.28 -10.56 4.27
CA ARG A 174 -17.98 -10.92 4.87
C ARG A 174 -17.95 -10.70 6.39
N GLY A 175 -19.05 -10.29 7.02
CA GLY A 175 -19.13 -10.13 8.48
C GLY A 175 -19.57 -8.73 8.92
N ALA A 176 -19.50 -8.48 10.23
CA ALA A 176 -19.83 -7.18 10.81
C ALA A 176 -18.80 -6.10 10.41
N PRO A 177 -19.21 -4.85 10.17
CA PRO A 177 -18.29 -3.77 9.82
C PRO A 177 -17.13 -3.65 10.81
N GLY A 178 -15.91 -3.47 10.29
CA GLY A 178 -14.70 -3.38 11.10
C GLY A 178 -13.86 -4.65 11.05
N LEU A 179 -13.30 -5.04 12.21
CA LEU A 179 -12.28 -6.08 12.27
C LEU A 179 -12.77 -7.47 11.81
N ASP A 180 -14.03 -7.82 12.09
CA ASP A 180 -14.64 -9.09 11.67
C ASP A 180 -14.70 -9.20 10.13
N GLN A 181 -15.28 -8.19 9.47
CA GLN A 181 -15.26 -8.09 8.01
C GLN A 181 -13.83 -8.10 7.46
N TYR A 182 -12.93 -7.33 8.06
CA TYR A 182 -11.55 -7.22 7.60
C TYR A 182 -10.80 -8.56 7.64
N LEU A 183 -10.96 -9.31 8.74
CA LEU A 183 -10.30 -10.60 8.90
C LEU A 183 -10.81 -11.63 7.86
N HIS A 184 -12.11 -11.65 7.58
CA HIS A 184 -12.65 -12.48 6.49
C HIS A 184 -12.12 -12.04 5.12
N MET A 185 -12.05 -10.73 4.83
CA MET A 185 -11.44 -10.22 3.59
C MET A 185 -10.01 -10.70 3.40
N VAL A 186 -9.16 -10.58 4.43
CA VAL A 186 -7.76 -11.05 4.36
C VAL A 186 -7.68 -12.56 4.25
N THR A 187 -8.55 -13.30 4.93
CA THR A 187 -8.58 -14.76 4.86
C THR A 187 -9.00 -15.24 3.47
N ASP A 188 -10.00 -14.60 2.84
CA ASP A 188 -10.42 -14.91 1.48
C ASP A 188 -9.32 -14.57 0.46
N TRP A 189 -8.66 -13.42 0.64
CA TRP A 189 -7.52 -13.04 -0.19
C TRP A 189 -6.38 -14.06 -0.07
N TYR A 190 -6.08 -14.52 1.15
CA TYR A 190 -5.09 -15.57 1.38
C TYR A 190 -5.50 -16.88 0.71
N ARG A 191 -6.74 -17.36 0.88
CA ARG A 191 -7.22 -18.61 0.26
C ARG A 191 -7.07 -18.56 -1.26
N TRP A 192 -7.47 -17.45 -1.88
CA TRP A 192 -7.31 -17.24 -3.31
C TRP A 192 -5.83 -17.22 -3.72
N ALA A 193 -4.99 -16.48 -3.00
CA ALA A 193 -3.57 -16.38 -3.32
C ALA A 193 -2.83 -17.68 -3.07
N ARG A 194 -3.16 -18.45 -2.04
CA ARG A 194 -2.57 -19.75 -1.69
C ARG A 194 -2.93 -20.80 -2.74
N GLY A 195 -4.21 -20.87 -3.14
CA GLY A 195 -4.73 -22.00 -3.91
C GLY A 195 -4.48 -23.32 -3.17
N ASP A 196 -4.07 -24.35 -3.91
CA ASP A 196 -3.82 -25.69 -3.35
C ASP A 196 -2.43 -25.85 -2.71
N ARG A 197 -1.59 -24.81 -2.71
CA ARG A 197 -0.20 -24.87 -2.22
C ARG A 197 -0.12 -24.84 -0.70
N GLU A 198 0.85 -25.52 -0.13
CA GLU A 198 1.16 -25.40 1.30
C GLU A 198 2.01 -24.16 1.59
N HIS A 199 1.63 -23.39 2.60
CA HIS A 199 2.38 -22.23 3.06
C HIS A 199 2.41 -22.22 4.59
N PRO A 200 3.19 -23.12 5.24
CA PRO A 200 3.06 -23.42 6.67
C PRO A 200 3.13 -22.19 7.58
N VAL A 201 4.01 -21.22 7.28
CA VAL A 201 4.13 -19.98 8.06
C VAL A 201 2.91 -19.08 7.90
N SER A 202 2.33 -18.99 6.69
CA SER A 202 1.10 -18.22 6.45
C SER A 202 -0.14 -18.92 6.97
N ASP A 203 -0.19 -20.26 6.89
CA ASP A 203 -1.23 -21.08 7.49
C ASP A 203 -1.23 -20.87 9.03
N ALA A 204 -0.06 -20.93 9.67
CA ALA A 204 0.09 -20.64 11.10
C ALA A 204 -0.28 -19.18 11.46
N ALA A 205 -0.01 -18.23 10.56
CA ALA A 205 -0.42 -16.84 10.75
C ALA A 205 -1.94 -16.70 10.76
N ILE A 206 -2.65 -17.33 9.82
CA ILE A 206 -4.11 -17.34 9.80
C ILE A 206 -4.66 -17.95 11.09
N ASP A 207 -4.13 -19.10 11.51
CA ASP A 207 -4.57 -19.76 12.75
C ASP A 207 -4.36 -18.88 13.99
N PHE A 208 -3.21 -18.20 14.08
CA PHE A 208 -2.95 -17.22 15.13
C PHE A 208 -3.93 -16.04 15.09
N LEU A 209 -4.14 -15.44 13.92
CA LEU A 209 -5.00 -14.27 13.76
C LEU A 209 -6.46 -14.58 14.12
N MET A 210 -6.95 -15.76 13.72
CA MET A 210 -8.29 -16.24 14.05
C MET A 210 -8.45 -16.51 15.56
N ARG A 211 -7.45 -17.15 16.18
CA ARG A 211 -7.51 -17.53 17.59
C ARG A 211 -7.38 -16.34 18.54
N GLU A 212 -6.49 -15.41 18.22
CA GLU A 212 -6.12 -14.28 19.08
C GLU A 212 -6.78 -12.95 18.66
N CYS A 213 -7.83 -13.02 17.82
CA CYS A 213 -8.50 -11.84 17.28
C CYS A 213 -8.99 -10.89 18.41
N PRO A 214 -8.61 -9.60 18.38
CA PRO A 214 -9.10 -8.61 19.34
C PRO A 214 -10.63 -8.53 19.38
N THR A 215 -11.21 -8.61 20.58
CA THR A 215 -12.68 -8.56 20.78
C THR A 215 -13.25 -7.15 20.82
N GLU A 216 -12.42 -6.16 21.17
CA GLU A 216 -12.79 -4.74 21.24
C GLU A 216 -11.94 -3.97 20.22
N ALA A 217 -12.52 -3.69 19.06
CA ALA A 217 -11.86 -2.96 17.98
C ALA A 217 -12.82 -1.90 17.40
N PRO A 218 -12.42 -0.62 17.32
CA PRO A 218 -13.27 0.40 16.72
C PRO A 218 -13.42 0.17 15.20
N VAL A 219 -14.50 0.72 14.63
CA VAL A 219 -14.74 0.72 13.19
C VAL A 219 -14.39 2.09 12.64
N GLY A 220 -13.30 2.17 11.88
CA GLY A 220 -12.88 3.39 11.19
C GLY A 220 -12.64 3.14 9.70
N VAL A 221 -12.49 4.23 8.95
CA VAL A 221 -12.03 4.19 7.56
C VAL A 221 -10.52 3.93 7.57
N LEU A 222 -10.09 2.86 6.91
CA LEU A 222 -8.68 2.55 6.69
C LEU A 222 -8.25 3.02 5.30
N TRP A 223 -7.05 3.60 5.22
CA TRP A 223 -6.39 3.85 3.95
C TRP A 223 -5.94 2.54 3.30
N GLY A 224 -5.46 1.59 4.10
CA GLY A 224 -5.08 0.26 3.65
C GLY A 224 -3.60 0.15 3.32
N ASP A 225 -3.04 1.02 2.48
CA ASP A 225 -1.60 1.03 2.16
C ASP A 225 -0.88 2.32 2.63
N PRO A 226 -0.88 2.60 3.96
CA PRO A 226 -0.26 3.81 4.48
C PRO A 226 1.26 3.71 4.48
N THR A 227 1.87 4.25 3.42
CA THR A 227 3.32 4.39 3.30
C THR A 227 3.66 5.80 2.83
N SER A 228 4.84 6.29 3.20
CA SER A 228 5.33 7.59 2.71
C SER A 228 5.55 7.62 1.19
N ALA A 229 5.60 6.46 0.54
CA ALA A 229 5.67 6.35 -0.91
C ALA A 229 4.33 6.63 -1.61
N ASN A 230 3.23 6.45 -0.90
CA ASN A 230 1.88 6.75 -1.38
C ASN A 230 1.41 8.15 -0.93
N MET A 231 2.37 9.02 -0.57
CA MET A 231 2.14 10.42 -0.23
C MET A 231 2.99 11.32 -1.13
N LEU A 232 2.39 12.41 -1.61
CA LEU A 232 3.12 13.47 -2.29
C LEU A 232 3.48 14.56 -1.27
N PHE A 233 4.75 14.93 -1.22
CA PHE A 233 5.27 15.97 -0.35
C PHE A 233 5.69 17.20 -1.17
N ARG A 234 5.25 18.38 -0.73
CA ARG A 234 5.72 19.67 -1.26
C ARG A 234 7.14 19.96 -0.78
N ASP A 235 7.73 21.02 -1.29
CA ASP A 235 9.10 21.44 -0.90
C ASP A 235 9.19 21.92 0.55
N ASP A 236 8.09 22.36 1.14
CA ASP A 236 7.97 22.67 2.57
C ASP A 236 7.68 21.43 3.43
N LEU A 237 7.76 20.23 2.84
CA LEU A 237 7.52 18.92 3.46
C LEU A 237 6.06 18.66 3.89
N THR A 238 5.11 19.52 3.54
CA THR A 238 3.68 19.26 3.76
C THR A 238 3.15 18.22 2.76
N VAL A 239 2.15 17.44 3.18
CA VAL A 239 1.51 16.44 2.31
C VAL A 239 0.49 17.14 1.41
N SER A 240 0.65 17.03 0.10
CA SER A 240 -0.26 17.60 -0.90
C SER A 240 -1.30 16.62 -1.42
N ALA A 241 -1.02 15.32 -1.31
CA ALA A 241 -1.96 14.26 -1.68
C ALA A 241 -1.57 12.94 -1.03
N VAL A 242 -2.56 12.16 -0.61
CA VAL A 242 -2.44 10.73 -0.37
C VAL A 242 -3.12 9.97 -1.50
N ILE A 243 -2.45 8.94 -1.99
CA ILE A 243 -2.85 8.15 -3.16
C ILE A 243 -2.90 6.66 -2.81
N ASP A 244 -3.21 5.83 -3.79
CA ASP A 244 -3.27 4.37 -3.66
C ASP A 244 -4.21 3.87 -2.55
N TRP A 245 -5.50 3.97 -2.86
CA TRP A 245 -6.61 3.55 -2.00
C TRP A 245 -7.16 2.17 -2.38
N GLU A 246 -6.39 1.36 -3.11
CA GLU A 246 -6.83 0.04 -3.61
C GLU A 246 -7.02 -1.00 -2.50
N MET A 247 -6.47 -0.75 -1.31
CA MET A 247 -6.62 -1.60 -0.12
C MET A 247 -7.54 -0.99 0.95
N ALA A 248 -8.25 0.10 0.63
CA ALA A 248 -9.11 0.78 1.58
C ALA A 248 -10.22 -0.15 2.11
N ALA A 249 -10.51 -0.05 3.40
CA ALA A 249 -11.44 -0.95 4.09
C ALA A 249 -12.02 -0.32 5.35
N LEU A 250 -12.89 -1.06 6.03
CA LEU A 250 -13.30 -0.75 7.41
C LEU A 250 -12.49 -1.59 8.39
N GLY A 251 -12.02 -0.97 9.47
CA GLY A 251 -11.29 -1.66 10.52
C GLY A 251 -10.71 -0.71 11.57
N PRO A 252 -10.00 -1.24 12.57
CA PRO A 252 -9.37 -0.44 13.60
C PRO A 252 -8.07 0.20 13.07
N PRO A 253 -7.75 1.44 13.49
CA PRO A 253 -6.58 2.19 12.98
C PRO A 253 -5.24 1.48 13.20
N GLU A 254 -5.17 0.56 14.17
CA GLU A 254 -4.03 -0.30 14.42
C GLU A 254 -3.58 -1.09 13.18
N VAL A 255 -4.51 -1.46 12.28
CA VAL A 255 -4.18 -2.16 11.02
C VAL A 255 -3.24 -1.32 10.16
N ASP A 256 -3.59 -0.05 9.99
CA ASP A 256 -2.84 0.89 9.15
C ASP A 256 -1.55 1.36 9.85
N VAL A 257 -1.58 1.56 11.17
CA VAL A 257 -0.36 1.90 11.92
C VAL A 257 0.65 0.75 11.92
N ALA A 258 0.20 -0.50 12.09
CA ALA A 258 1.07 -1.66 12.00
C ALA A 258 1.66 -1.82 10.59
N TRP A 259 0.89 -1.51 9.55
CA TRP A 259 1.39 -1.48 8.17
C TRP A 259 2.49 -0.45 7.96
N TRP A 260 2.28 0.79 8.41
CA TRP A 260 3.28 1.85 8.35
C TRP A 260 4.61 1.43 9.02
N LEU A 261 4.51 0.87 10.23
CA LEU A 261 5.66 0.38 10.98
C LEU A 261 6.33 -0.82 10.31
N PHE A 262 5.54 -1.74 9.74
CA PHE A 262 6.07 -2.89 9.01
C PHE A 262 6.92 -2.46 7.82
N PHE A 263 6.49 -1.46 7.06
CA PHE A 263 7.21 -0.98 5.88
C PHE A 263 8.53 -0.29 6.22
N ASP A 264 8.59 0.41 7.35
CA ASP A 264 9.84 0.98 7.85
C ASP A 264 10.87 -0.12 8.20
N ASP A 265 10.42 -1.19 8.87
CA ASP A 265 11.25 -2.36 9.17
C ASP A 265 11.63 -3.13 7.89
N LEU A 266 10.68 -3.31 6.96
CA LEU A 266 10.89 -4.02 5.71
C LEU A 266 11.96 -3.32 4.88
N PHE A 267 11.82 -2.02 4.67
CA PHE A 267 12.74 -1.23 3.86
C PHE A 267 14.12 -1.02 4.49
N SER A 268 14.29 -1.37 5.77
CA SER A 268 15.60 -1.37 6.41
C SER A 268 16.07 -2.80 6.69
N LEU A 269 15.66 -3.35 7.83
CA LEU A 269 16.01 -4.68 8.31
C LEU A 269 15.67 -5.78 7.29
N GLY A 270 14.46 -5.75 6.73
CA GLY A 270 14.00 -6.76 5.77
C GLY A 270 14.82 -6.77 4.47
N MET A 271 15.23 -5.59 4.02
CA MET A 271 16.03 -5.38 2.80
C MET A 271 17.54 -5.31 3.06
N GLY A 272 18.00 -5.65 4.28
CA GLY A 272 19.42 -5.79 4.59
C GLY A 272 20.22 -4.50 4.44
N VAL A 273 19.57 -3.34 4.61
CA VAL A 273 20.19 -2.01 4.50
C VAL A 273 20.04 -1.23 5.82
N PRO A 274 21.01 -0.38 6.19
CA PRO A 274 20.90 0.42 7.39
C PRO A 274 19.68 1.36 7.34
N ARG A 275 18.92 1.41 8.43
CA ARG A 275 17.80 2.35 8.58
C ARG A 275 18.32 3.79 8.56
N LEU A 276 17.63 4.66 7.85
CA LEU A 276 18.00 6.06 7.68
C LEU A 276 17.98 6.83 9.01
N ALA A 277 19.11 7.43 9.37
CA ALA A 277 19.22 8.27 10.56
C ALA A 277 18.26 9.48 10.47
N GLY A 278 17.71 9.91 11.61
CA GLY A 278 16.77 11.03 11.70
C GLY A 278 15.29 10.66 11.57
N LEU A 279 14.98 9.41 11.21
CA LEU A 279 13.60 8.88 11.29
C LEU A 279 13.27 8.45 12.73
N PRO A 280 12.06 8.73 13.24
CA PRO A 280 11.66 8.37 14.61
C PRO A 280 11.67 6.85 14.80
N ASP A 281 11.96 6.37 16.00
CA ASP A 281 11.81 4.94 16.29
C ASP A 281 10.32 4.53 16.37
N ARG A 282 10.07 3.22 16.52
CA ARG A 282 8.71 2.66 16.63
C ARG A 282 7.91 3.30 17.76
N ALA A 283 8.50 3.47 18.94
CA ALA A 283 7.82 4.03 20.11
C ALA A 283 7.43 5.50 19.89
N THR A 284 8.34 6.29 19.32
CA THR A 284 8.11 7.70 18.97
C THR A 284 7.07 7.84 17.87
N THR A 285 7.10 6.97 16.86
CA THR A 285 6.10 6.91 15.79
C THR A 285 4.70 6.66 16.34
N ILE A 286 4.55 5.67 17.23
CA ILE A 286 3.28 5.38 17.90
C ILE A 286 2.83 6.60 18.73
N ALA A 287 3.72 7.16 19.55
CA ALA A 287 3.38 8.30 20.40
C ALA A 287 2.93 9.54 19.61
N TRP A 288 3.58 9.83 18.47
CA TRP A 288 3.16 10.90 17.57
C TRP A 288 1.78 10.62 16.98
N TYR A 289 1.57 9.41 16.46
CA TYR A 289 0.27 9.02 15.92
C TYR A 289 -0.85 9.17 16.96
N GLU A 290 -0.67 8.62 18.17
CA GLU A 290 -1.66 8.70 19.26
C GLU A 290 -1.97 10.15 19.66
N THR A 291 -0.96 11.03 19.62
CA THR A 291 -1.13 12.47 19.89
C THR A 291 -2.04 13.11 18.84
N TYR A 292 -1.88 12.78 17.56
CA TYR A 292 -2.71 13.31 16.48
C TYR A 292 -4.09 12.68 16.42
N ALA A 293 -4.19 11.38 16.68
CA ALA A 293 -5.45 10.65 16.69
C ALA A 293 -6.31 10.99 17.92
N GLY A 294 -5.71 11.50 19.00
CA GLY A 294 -6.39 11.78 20.27
C GLY A 294 -6.79 10.52 21.04
N THR A 295 -6.31 9.34 20.62
CA THR A 295 -6.64 8.03 21.17
C THR A 295 -5.39 7.17 21.30
N LYS A 296 -5.41 6.26 22.28
CA LYS A 296 -4.33 5.28 22.48
C LYS A 296 -4.59 4.06 21.61
N LEU A 297 -3.52 3.53 21.02
CA LEU A 297 -3.59 2.27 20.28
C LEU A 297 -3.60 1.08 21.26
N ALA A 298 -4.26 0.01 20.84
CA ALA A 298 -4.12 -1.28 21.50
C ALA A 298 -2.71 -1.87 21.33
N ASP A 299 -2.48 -3.05 21.91
CA ASP A 299 -1.25 -3.80 21.64
C ASP A 299 -1.16 -4.17 20.16
N LEU A 300 -0.09 -3.73 19.50
CA LEU A 300 0.08 -3.89 18.06
C LEU A 300 0.55 -5.29 17.64
N HIS A 301 0.87 -6.20 18.56
CA HIS A 301 1.44 -7.51 18.18
C HIS A 301 0.56 -8.30 17.21
N TRP A 302 -0.75 -8.36 17.45
CA TRP A 302 -1.69 -9.03 16.55
C TRP A 302 -1.71 -8.38 15.16
N TYR A 303 -1.75 -7.04 15.13
CA TYR A 303 -1.76 -6.24 13.91
C TYR A 303 -0.42 -6.30 13.15
N ASP A 304 0.71 -6.47 13.86
CA ASP A 304 2.03 -6.67 13.25
C ASP A 304 2.10 -8.01 12.50
N VAL A 305 1.48 -9.07 13.04
CA VAL A 305 1.38 -10.38 12.35
C VAL A 305 0.46 -10.24 11.13
N LEU A 306 -0.66 -9.53 11.27
CA LEU A 306 -1.57 -9.24 10.16
C LEU A 306 -0.88 -8.48 9.02
N ALA A 307 -0.12 -7.42 9.34
CA ALA A 307 0.63 -6.64 8.34
C ALA A 307 1.67 -7.50 7.61
N ALA A 308 2.40 -8.34 8.35
CA ALA A 308 3.38 -9.26 7.75
C ALA A 308 2.72 -10.34 6.88
N LEU A 309 1.56 -10.88 7.28
CA LEU A 309 0.79 -11.82 6.47
C LEU A 309 0.30 -11.18 5.18
N ARG A 310 -0.29 -9.98 5.25
CA ARG A 310 -0.72 -9.20 4.08
C ARG A 310 0.44 -9.02 3.09
N MET A 311 1.64 -8.68 3.56
CA MET A 311 2.81 -8.57 2.70
C MET A 311 3.31 -9.90 2.15
N ALA A 312 3.22 -10.99 2.91
CA ALA A 312 3.50 -12.33 2.40
C ALA A 312 2.54 -12.70 1.26
N ILE A 313 1.25 -12.38 1.37
CA ILE A 313 0.25 -12.61 0.31
C ILE A 313 0.63 -11.81 -0.95
N ILE A 314 0.99 -10.53 -0.82
CA ILE A 314 1.46 -9.70 -1.94
C ILE A 314 2.71 -10.33 -2.58
N GLY A 315 3.67 -10.80 -1.77
CA GLY A 315 4.87 -11.48 -2.27
C GLY A 315 4.55 -12.76 -3.05
N MET A 316 3.59 -13.57 -2.59
CA MET A 316 3.12 -14.76 -3.33
C MET A 316 2.54 -14.37 -4.69
N ARG A 317 1.68 -13.34 -4.72
CA ARG A 317 1.04 -12.86 -5.95
C ARG A 317 2.02 -12.19 -6.91
N ALA A 318 3.03 -11.48 -6.38
CA ALA A 318 4.14 -10.96 -7.16
C ALA A 318 4.89 -12.08 -7.88
N ALA A 319 5.23 -13.17 -7.18
CA ALA A 319 5.86 -14.33 -7.80
C ALA A 319 4.96 -15.00 -8.85
N ASP A 320 3.68 -15.23 -8.52
CA ASP A 320 2.71 -15.83 -9.46
C ASP A 320 2.58 -15.04 -10.75
N ARG A 321 2.57 -13.71 -10.65
CA ARG A 321 2.54 -12.84 -11.81
C ARG A 321 3.80 -12.97 -12.66
N GLN A 322 4.99 -12.93 -12.06
CA GLN A 322 6.22 -13.05 -12.83
C GLN A 322 6.35 -14.43 -13.49
N ILE A 323 5.79 -15.48 -12.88
CA ILE A 323 5.67 -16.82 -13.47
C ILE A 323 4.73 -16.81 -14.67
N GLY A 324 3.53 -16.22 -14.51
CA GLY A 324 2.57 -16.11 -15.61
C GLY A 324 3.11 -15.30 -16.80
N LEU A 325 4.04 -14.38 -16.55
CA LEU A 325 4.77 -13.63 -17.58
C LEU A 325 6.00 -14.38 -18.14
N GLY A 326 6.30 -15.58 -17.67
CA GLY A 326 7.45 -16.38 -18.10
C GLY A 326 8.81 -15.81 -17.69
N ARG A 327 8.87 -14.94 -16.67
CA ARG A 327 10.10 -14.24 -16.26
C ARG A 327 10.89 -14.98 -15.18
N ILE A 328 10.23 -15.82 -14.38
CA ILE A 328 10.83 -16.70 -13.37
C ILE A 328 10.17 -18.08 -13.44
N PRO A 329 10.84 -19.17 -13.01
CA PRO A 329 10.30 -20.52 -13.11
C PRO A 329 9.19 -20.80 -12.08
N GLU A 330 8.29 -21.73 -12.41
CA GLU A 330 7.22 -22.20 -11.50
C GLU A 330 7.76 -22.74 -10.17
N SER A 331 8.93 -23.37 -10.22
CA SER A 331 9.64 -23.97 -9.08
C SER A 331 10.26 -22.96 -8.12
N THR A 332 10.10 -21.65 -8.35
CA THR A 332 10.66 -20.62 -7.47
C THR A 332 10.18 -20.78 -6.03
N THR A 333 11.13 -20.70 -5.12
CA THR A 333 10.92 -20.68 -3.66
C THR A 333 10.60 -19.28 -3.15
N ALA A 334 10.65 -18.22 -3.98
CA ALA A 334 10.44 -16.84 -3.55
C ALA A 334 9.10 -16.59 -2.84
N ARG A 335 8.10 -17.45 -3.05
CA ARG A 335 6.80 -17.40 -2.36
C ARG A 335 6.89 -17.72 -0.87
N THR A 336 7.87 -18.53 -0.46
CA THR A 336 8.07 -19.02 0.92
C THR A 336 9.44 -18.65 1.49
N HIS A 337 10.41 -18.28 0.65
CA HIS A 337 11.78 -17.91 0.99
C HIS A 337 12.07 -16.45 0.61
N SER A 338 11.31 -15.53 1.22
CA SER A 338 11.44 -14.08 1.02
C SER A 338 11.59 -13.33 2.35
N PRO A 339 12.06 -12.07 2.33
CA PRO A 339 12.09 -11.23 3.53
C PRO A 339 10.72 -11.10 4.20
N PHE A 340 9.65 -11.05 3.41
CA PHE A 340 8.27 -10.98 3.91
C PHE A 340 7.94 -12.20 4.77
N MET A 341 8.26 -13.41 4.26
CA MET A 341 8.03 -14.66 4.99
C MET A 341 8.94 -14.80 6.22
N ARG A 342 10.20 -14.37 6.10
CA ARG A 342 11.15 -14.33 7.22
C ARG A 342 10.63 -13.45 8.36
N MET A 343 10.14 -12.26 8.04
CA MET A 343 9.57 -11.34 9.02
C MET A 343 8.28 -11.87 9.63
N LEU A 344 7.41 -12.50 8.85
CA LEU A 344 6.20 -13.16 9.35
C LEU A 344 6.55 -14.29 10.33
N ALA A 345 7.46 -15.19 9.96
CA ALA A 345 7.92 -16.28 10.83
C ALA A 345 8.52 -15.75 12.13
N ALA A 346 9.35 -14.70 12.06
CA ALA A 346 9.94 -14.08 13.23
C ALA A 346 8.90 -13.52 14.20
N LYS A 347 7.81 -12.93 13.71
CA LYS A 347 6.71 -12.41 14.55
C LYS A 347 5.89 -13.52 15.19
N LEU A 348 5.77 -14.68 14.54
CA LEU A 348 5.09 -15.85 15.10
C LEU A 348 5.96 -16.68 16.06
N GLY A 349 7.27 -16.46 16.06
CA GLY A 349 8.22 -17.32 16.77
C GLY A 349 8.52 -18.64 16.04
N GLU A 350 8.22 -18.69 14.74
CA GLU A 350 8.43 -19.84 13.86
C GLU A 350 9.86 -19.87 13.28
N PRO A 351 10.33 -21.03 12.78
CA PRO A 351 11.57 -21.12 12.02
C PRO A 351 11.59 -20.14 10.84
N GLN A 352 12.63 -19.29 10.81
CA GLN A 352 12.78 -18.27 9.79
C GLN A 352 13.37 -18.85 8.50
N PRO A 353 12.69 -18.73 7.34
CA PRO A 353 13.23 -19.20 6.07
C PRO A 353 14.48 -18.42 5.66
N GLU A 354 15.42 -19.15 5.05
CA GLU A 354 16.57 -18.56 4.37
C GLU A 354 16.11 -17.90 3.07
N VAL A 355 16.59 -16.68 2.83
CA VAL A 355 16.26 -15.92 1.62
C VAL A 355 17.38 -16.14 0.64
N GLY A 356 17.06 -16.72 -0.51
CA GLY A 356 18.03 -17.17 -1.51
C GLY A 356 17.93 -16.45 -2.84
N GLN A 357 18.56 -17.05 -3.85
CA GLN A 357 18.65 -16.49 -5.21
C GLN A 357 17.27 -16.27 -5.85
N ASP A 358 16.31 -17.15 -5.59
CA ASP A 358 14.96 -17.06 -6.14
C ASP A 358 14.27 -15.74 -5.80
N PHE A 359 14.50 -15.19 -4.61
CA PHE A 359 13.97 -13.87 -4.25
C PHE A 359 14.66 -12.73 -5.01
N ILE A 360 15.98 -12.84 -5.21
CA ILE A 360 16.73 -11.86 -6.01
C ILE A 360 16.24 -11.87 -7.47
N ASP A 361 16.00 -13.06 -8.02
CA ASP A 361 15.47 -13.21 -9.38
C ASP A 361 14.04 -12.65 -9.51
N LEU A 362 13.21 -12.82 -8.46
CA LEU A 362 11.90 -12.15 -8.38
C LEU A 362 12.05 -10.62 -8.41
N MET A 363 12.94 -10.04 -7.59
CA MET A 363 13.19 -8.59 -7.56
C MET A 363 13.64 -8.07 -8.93
N ARG A 364 14.59 -8.78 -9.57
CA ARG A 364 15.07 -8.44 -10.92
C ARG A 364 13.95 -8.52 -11.95
N ALA A 365 13.10 -9.55 -11.90
CA ALA A 365 11.95 -9.71 -12.81
C ALA A 365 10.90 -8.60 -12.63
N MET A 366 10.79 -8.03 -11.43
CA MET A 366 9.95 -6.86 -11.15
C MET A 366 10.62 -5.54 -11.53
N GLY A 367 11.84 -5.55 -12.07
CA GLY A 367 12.60 -4.34 -12.41
C GLY A 367 13.08 -3.57 -11.20
N MET A 368 13.22 -4.25 -10.05
CA MET A 368 13.74 -3.67 -8.82
C MET A 368 15.24 -3.94 -8.68
N ASP A 369 15.94 -3.00 -8.05
CA ASP A 369 17.36 -3.16 -7.71
C ASP A 369 17.58 -4.38 -6.81
N GLU A 370 18.79 -4.93 -6.87
CA GLU A 370 19.16 -6.03 -5.98
C GLU A 370 19.08 -5.58 -4.51
N PRO A 371 18.54 -6.44 -3.63
CA PRO A 371 18.49 -6.14 -2.20
C PRO A 371 19.89 -5.94 -1.61
N GLY A 372 19.96 -5.28 -0.45
CA GLY A 372 21.23 -5.09 0.24
C GLY A 372 21.91 -6.43 0.59
N PRO A 373 23.25 -6.46 0.73
CA PRO A 373 23.99 -7.70 0.99
C PRO A 373 23.57 -8.40 2.29
N GLY A 374 22.89 -7.71 3.21
CA GLY A 374 22.34 -8.29 4.43
C GLY A 374 21.08 -9.15 4.25
N VAL A 375 20.43 -9.15 3.09
CA VAL A 375 19.18 -9.92 2.89
C VAL A 375 19.39 -11.42 2.89
N THR A 376 20.44 -11.88 2.20
CA THR A 376 20.77 -13.31 2.09
C THR A 376 21.65 -13.80 3.24
N ALA A 377 22.19 -12.90 4.06
CA ALA A 377 22.97 -13.27 5.23
C ALA A 377 22.10 -14.12 6.17
N SER A 378 22.54 -15.36 6.45
CA SER A 378 21.95 -16.15 7.51
C SER A 378 22.21 -15.41 8.82
N ASN A 379 21.15 -14.90 9.45
CA ASN A 379 21.26 -14.36 10.79
C ASN A 379 21.46 -15.54 11.76
N GLY A 380 22.69 -16.08 11.80
CA GLY A 380 23.12 -17.16 12.69
C GLY A 380 23.03 -16.82 14.18
N ASN A 381 22.38 -15.71 14.55
CA ASN A 381 22.09 -15.28 15.92
C ASN A 381 20.80 -14.42 16.01
N GLY A 382 19.79 -14.68 15.17
CA GLY A 382 18.51 -13.96 15.12
C GLY A 382 17.58 -14.09 16.34
N ARG A 383 18.09 -14.37 17.56
CA ARG A 383 17.37 -14.09 18.82
C ARG A 383 17.45 -12.61 19.24
N GLY A 384 18.08 -11.77 18.42
CA GLY A 384 18.29 -10.34 18.68
C GLY A 384 17.26 -9.45 18.00
N GLN A 385 16.66 -8.56 18.80
CA GLN A 385 15.84 -7.39 18.48
C GLN A 385 14.32 -7.53 18.29
N TRP A 386 13.76 -8.70 17.95
CA TRP A 386 12.31 -8.95 18.14
C TRP A 386 12.04 -9.69 19.46
N LYS A 387 12.67 -9.26 20.56
CA LYS A 387 12.18 -9.64 21.89
C LYS A 387 10.97 -8.77 22.20
N GLY A 388 9.81 -9.19 21.73
CA GLY A 388 8.57 -8.80 22.37
C GLY A 388 8.64 -9.28 23.81
N GLN A 389 9.07 -8.42 24.74
CA GLN A 389 9.08 -8.75 26.19
C GLN A 389 7.71 -9.25 26.67
N LYS A 390 6.64 -8.93 25.94
CA LYS A 390 5.29 -9.44 26.16
C LYS A 390 5.04 -10.85 25.63
N TYR A 391 5.70 -11.33 24.58
CA TYR A 391 5.47 -12.68 24.04
C TYR A 391 5.98 -13.77 25.00
N GLU A 392 7.15 -13.57 25.62
CA GLU A 392 7.64 -14.49 26.66
C GLU A 392 6.71 -14.51 27.89
N ALA A 393 6.19 -13.34 28.27
CA ALA A 393 5.22 -13.21 29.37
C ALA A 393 3.84 -13.79 29.02
N PHE A 394 3.40 -13.68 27.77
CA PHE A 394 2.18 -14.28 27.24
C PHE A 394 2.29 -15.80 27.18
N ARG A 395 3.39 -16.32 26.62
CA ARG A 395 3.73 -17.74 26.56
C ARG A 395 3.81 -18.36 27.96
N GLN A 396 4.43 -17.67 28.92
CA GLN A 396 4.45 -18.10 30.33
C GLN A 396 3.08 -18.08 31.01
N ARG A 397 2.19 -17.13 30.65
CA ARG A 397 0.85 -17.05 31.25
C ARG A 397 -0.18 -18.01 30.64
N HIS A 398 -0.07 -18.37 29.36
CA HIS A 398 -1.18 -19.02 28.64
C HIS A 398 -0.84 -20.37 28.01
N LEU A 399 0.44 -20.69 27.76
CA LEU A 399 0.81 -21.93 27.04
C LEU A 399 1.45 -23.01 27.91
N GLY A 400 1.69 -22.75 29.20
CA GLY A 400 2.27 -23.73 30.12
C GLY A 400 3.72 -24.07 29.79
N SER A 401 4.55 -24.14 30.81
CA SER A 401 5.94 -24.61 30.66
C SER A 401 5.97 -26.13 30.46
N GLY A 402 6.21 -26.57 29.23
CA GLY A 402 6.69 -27.92 28.90
C GLY A 402 7.45 -27.83 27.58
N ILE A 403 8.71 -28.27 27.44
CA ILE A 403 9.56 -29.18 28.22
C ILE A 403 10.88 -28.48 28.56
#